data_AF-A0A9D8CK10-F1
#
_entry.id   AF-A0A9D8CK10-F1
#
_cell.length_a   1.000
_cell.length_b   1.000
_cell.length_c   1.000
_cell.angle_alpha   90.00
_cell.angle_beta   90.00
_cell.angle_gamma   90.00
#
_symmetry.space_group_name_H-M   'P 1'
#
loop_
_entity.id
_entity.type
_entity.pdbx_description
1 polymer ?
#
loop_
_entity_poly.entity_id
_entity_poly.type
_entity_poly.pdbx_seq_one_letter_code
_entity_poly.pdbx_strand_id
1 'polypeptide(L)'
;MGSDQRELVFIYLCQVYPNTDLGDPAYQRQFGIKTQRIALNEIHATARPQSWVTEYEDIVVETATMSRADWRRMVVFAWWTMLMHSLKLGYFVMLYLYDRLGVKQADLLAHLGDGAFASRAGSLLAAENAAFESMIDRILSGAGRGYDLPGYGGIYWDVEEAAFLRIVERIDEFYSELHDVVRGFLTARGIAFDRMELAEVFRYQRLRIPTRHLSAPLKVGFSRNLPEYFATRFSSAPRPLVPVPQIVTLDAVDFAGNRERFARETILWGRKSGTMLVRARYESLEFPALAAE
;
A
#
# COMPACT_ATOMS: atom_id res chain seq x y z
N MET A 1 16.56 16.94 -1.27
CA MET A 1 15.47 15.97 -1.07
C MET A 1 16.09 14.72 -0.48
N GLY A 2 16.04 14.60 0.85
CA GLY A 2 16.78 13.60 1.63
C GLY A 2 16.20 12.19 1.50
N SER A 3 17.04 11.22 1.82
CA SER A 3 16.99 9.77 1.65
C SER A 3 15.82 8.99 2.27
N ASP A 4 14.77 9.64 2.79
CA ASP A 4 13.84 9.03 3.77
C ASP A 4 12.53 8.44 3.21
N GLN A 5 12.16 8.71 1.95
CA GLN A 5 10.94 8.13 1.38
C GLN A 5 11.13 6.71 0.81
N ARG A 6 12.25 6.06 1.14
CA ARG A 6 12.66 4.74 0.61
C ARG A 6 12.27 3.57 1.52
N GLU A 7 11.59 3.82 2.63
CA GLU A 7 11.18 2.75 3.55
C GLU A 7 10.16 1.82 2.87
N LEU A 8 10.56 0.58 2.66
CA LEU A 8 9.74 -0.48 2.08
C LEU A 8 9.75 -1.66 3.03
N VAL A 9 8.57 -2.22 3.23
CA VAL A 9 8.40 -3.49 3.92
C VAL A 9 7.96 -4.52 2.89
N PHE A 10 8.65 -5.65 2.85
CA PHE A 10 8.28 -6.82 2.06
C PHE A 10 7.94 -7.95 3.03
N ILE A 11 6.77 -8.54 2.86
CA ILE A 11 6.28 -9.64 3.70
C ILE A 11 6.02 -10.82 2.79
N TYR A 12 6.71 -11.91 3.03
CA TYR A 12 6.65 -13.12 2.21
C TYR A 12 5.91 -14.24 2.94
N LEU A 13 5.21 -15.08 2.18
CA LEU A 13 4.75 -16.36 2.70
C LEU A 13 5.99 -17.20 3.04
N CYS A 14 5.98 -17.85 4.20
CA CYS A 14 7.13 -18.62 4.69
C CYS A 14 7.27 -19.92 3.88
N GLN A 15 8.25 -19.95 2.98
CA GLN A 15 8.58 -21.11 2.15
C GLN A 15 9.35 -22.16 2.96
N VAL A 16 9.09 -23.43 2.64
CA VAL A 16 9.74 -24.60 3.23
C VAL A 16 10.67 -25.21 2.21
N TYR A 17 11.97 -25.16 2.50
CA TYR A 17 13.00 -25.77 1.65
C TYR A 17 13.47 -27.11 2.24
N PRO A 18 13.76 -28.12 1.39
CA PRO A 18 14.08 -29.48 1.83
C PRO A 18 15.38 -29.59 2.63
N ASN A 19 16.26 -28.59 2.53
CA ASN A 19 17.55 -28.52 3.22
C ASN A 19 17.55 -27.55 4.42
N THR A 20 16.38 -27.28 5.01
CA THR A 20 16.20 -26.40 6.17
C THR A 20 15.47 -27.12 7.29
N ASP A 21 15.55 -26.61 8.53
CA ASP A 21 14.80 -27.17 9.67
C ASP A 21 13.28 -27.21 9.40
N LEU A 22 12.74 -26.24 8.66
CA LEU A 22 11.34 -26.25 8.24
C LEU A 22 10.99 -27.45 7.36
N GLY A 23 11.97 -28.04 6.66
CA GLY A 23 11.83 -29.25 5.86
C GLY A 23 11.98 -30.55 6.65
N ASP A 24 12.47 -30.52 7.90
CA ASP A 24 12.61 -31.71 8.74
C ASP A 24 11.25 -32.13 9.34
N PRO A 25 10.75 -33.35 9.05
CA PRO A 25 9.51 -33.85 9.64
C PRO A 25 9.49 -33.87 11.17
N ALA A 26 10.65 -34.05 11.84
CA ALA A 26 10.72 -34.01 13.30
C ALA A 26 10.48 -32.59 13.83
N TYR A 27 11.11 -31.59 13.22
CA TYR A 27 10.91 -30.17 13.54
C TYR A 27 9.46 -29.73 13.28
N GLN A 28 8.88 -30.13 12.14
CA GLN A 28 7.48 -29.83 11.83
C GLN A 28 6.52 -30.38 12.88
N ARG A 29 6.71 -31.62 13.34
CA ARG A 29 5.90 -32.21 14.42
C ARG A 29 6.07 -31.47 15.75
N GLN A 30 7.29 -31.10 16.10
CA GLN A 30 7.59 -30.38 17.34
C GLN A 30 6.83 -29.05 17.45
N PHE A 31 6.73 -28.30 16.35
CA PHE A 31 6.10 -26.98 16.32
C PHE A 31 4.71 -26.96 15.69
N GLY A 32 4.13 -28.13 15.40
CA GLY A 32 2.82 -28.26 14.78
C GLY A 32 2.70 -27.57 13.41
N ILE A 33 3.79 -27.52 12.65
CA ILE A 33 3.84 -26.85 11.34
C ILE A 33 3.01 -27.67 10.35
N LYS A 34 2.06 -27.00 9.68
CA LYS A 34 1.36 -27.56 8.52
C LYS A 34 1.71 -26.74 7.29
N THR A 35 2.02 -27.45 6.22
CA THR A 35 2.39 -26.85 4.94
C THR A 35 1.27 -27.01 3.90
N GLN A 36 1.30 -26.16 2.89
CA GLN A 36 0.53 -26.27 1.67
C GLN A 36 1.48 -26.27 0.49
N ARG A 37 1.37 -27.28 -0.38
CA ARG A 37 2.07 -27.28 -1.65
C ARG A 37 1.34 -26.39 -2.64
N ILE A 38 2.06 -25.47 -3.27
CA ILE A 38 1.52 -24.55 -4.28
C ILE A 38 2.36 -24.58 -5.55
N ALA A 39 1.74 -24.28 -6.68
CA ALA A 39 2.48 -24.07 -7.93
C ALA A 39 3.42 -22.86 -7.80
N LEU A 40 4.66 -23.00 -8.25
CA LEU A 40 5.60 -21.89 -8.31
C LEU A 40 5.21 -20.96 -9.46
N ASN A 41 4.88 -19.72 -9.13
CA ASN A 41 4.71 -18.65 -10.10
C ASN A 41 5.77 -17.59 -9.82
N GLU A 42 6.75 -17.46 -10.70
CA GLU A 42 7.80 -16.46 -10.54
C GLU A 42 7.22 -15.07 -10.77
N ILE A 43 7.16 -14.30 -9.69
CA ILE A 43 6.72 -12.92 -9.74
C ILE A 43 7.66 -12.11 -10.64
N HIS A 44 7.04 -11.28 -11.47
CA HIS A 44 7.65 -10.48 -12.53
C HIS A 44 8.25 -11.27 -13.69
N ALA A 45 7.95 -12.56 -13.80
CA ALA A 45 8.21 -13.36 -14.98
C ALA A 45 6.93 -13.57 -15.81
N THR A 46 7.11 -13.81 -17.10
CA THR A 46 6.02 -14.25 -17.98
C THR A 46 5.56 -15.65 -17.58
N ALA A 47 4.26 -15.92 -17.75
CA ALA A 47 3.72 -17.26 -17.52
C ALA A 47 4.49 -18.30 -18.35
N ARG A 48 4.90 -19.39 -17.70
CA ARG A 48 5.62 -20.48 -18.37
C ARG A 48 4.71 -21.18 -19.39
N PRO A 49 5.25 -21.65 -20.53
CA PRO A 49 4.48 -22.44 -21.48
C PRO A 49 3.88 -23.69 -20.82
N GLN A 50 2.66 -24.07 -21.21
CA GLN A 50 1.98 -25.24 -20.64
C GLN A 50 2.74 -26.56 -20.88
N SER A 51 3.64 -26.61 -21.87
CA SER A 51 4.50 -27.76 -22.14
C SER A 51 5.62 -27.97 -21.13
N TRP A 52 5.89 -26.97 -20.28
CA TRP A 52 6.94 -27.06 -19.26
C TRP A 52 6.44 -27.81 -18.03
N VAL A 53 7.38 -28.45 -17.33
CA VAL A 53 7.09 -29.03 -16.02
C VAL A 53 6.66 -27.92 -15.06
N THR A 54 5.51 -28.12 -14.41
CA THR A 54 5.06 -27.27 -13.31
C THR A 54 5.97 -27.49 -12.10
N GLU A 55 6.62 -26.41 -11.66
CA GLU A 55 7.39 -26.41 -10.42
C GLU A 55 6.47 -26.09 -9.24
N TYR A 56 6.87 -26.55 -8.06
CA TYR A 56 6.08 -26.40 -6.84
C TYR A 56 6.95 -25.96 -5.68
N GLU A 57 6.36 -25.22 -4.75
CA GLU A 57 6.94 -24.86 -3.47
C GLU A 57 5.99 -25.22 -2.34
N ASP A 58 6.54 -25.50 -1.16
CA ASP A 58 5.74 -25.72 0.05
C ASP A 58 5.79 -24.44 0.89
N ILE A 59 4.64 -24.00 1.40
CA ILE A 59 4.53 -22.83 2.28
C ILE A 59 3.92 -23.22 3.63
N VAL A 60 4.32 -22.56 4.71
CA VAL A 60 3.69 -22.71 6.03
C VAL A 60 2.34 -21.98 6.04
N VAL A 61 1.28 -22.70 6.45
CA VAL A 61 -0.09 -22.17 6.53
C VAL A 61 -0.73 -22.30 7.93
N GLU A 62 -0.02 -22.95 8.85
CA GLU A 62 -0.47 -23.17 10.23
C GLU A 62 0.71 -23.61 11.10
N THR A 63 0.72 -23.23 12.37
CA THR A 63 1.67 -23.71 13.39
C THR A 63 0.93 -23.96 14.71
N ALA A 64 1.62 -24.51 15.72
CA ALA A 64 1.04 -24.71 17.06
C ALA A 64 0.54 -23.41 17.72
N THR A 65 1.06 -22.23 17.31
CA THR A 65 0.70 -20.93 17.89
C THR A 65 -0.02 -20.00 16.92
N MET A 66 -0.22 -20.42 15.67
CA MET A 66 -0.96 -19.65 14.66
C MET A 66 -1.90 -20.59 13.93
N SER A 67 -3.19 -20.46 14.22
CA SER A 67 -4.22 -21.22 13.52
C SER A 67 -4.27 -20.83 12.05
N ARG A 68 -4.90 -21.67 11.22
CA ARG A 68 -5.10 -21.35 9.80
C ARG A 68 -5.90 -20.07 9.61
N ALA A 69 -6.92 -19.84 10.45
CA ALA A 69 -7.73 -18.64 10.41
C ALA A 69 -6.88 -17.39 10.74
N ASP A 70 -6.01 -17.46 11.75
CA ASP A 70 -5.10 -16.36 12.08
C ASP A 70 -4.06 -16.13 11.00
N TRP A 71 -3.55 -17.20 10.37
CA TRP A 71 -2.67 -17.09 9.21
C TRP A 71 -3.35 -16.36 8.05
N ARG A 72 -4.61 -16.67 7.72
CA ARG A 72 -5.37 -15.94 6.69
C ARG A 72 -5.46 -14.45 7.01
N ARG A 73 -5.85 -14.11 8.24
CA ARG A 73 -5.93 -12.72 8.71
C ARG A 73 -4.58 -12.01 8.62
N MET A 74 -3.49 -12.70 8.97
CA MET A 74 -2.13 -12.17 8.86
C MET A 74 -1.74 -11.92 7.40
N VAL A 75 -2.09 -12.81 6.47
CA VAL A 75 -1.82 -12.61 5.03
C VAL A 75 -2.56 -11.39 4.49
N VAL A 76 -3.84 -11.22 4.82
CA VAL A 76 -4.61 -10.01 4.46
C VAL A 76 -3.98 -8.74 5.04
N PHE A 77 -3.61 -8.78 6.33
CA PHE A 77 -2.91 -7.67 6.98
C PHE A 77 -1.58 -7.33 6.29
N ALA A 78 -0.82 -8.36 5.88
CA ALA A 78 0.45 -8.20 5.17
C ALA A 78 0.26 -7.51 3.81
N TRP A 79 -0.75 -7.92 3.02
CA TRP A 79 -1.03 -7.27 1.74
C TRP A 79 -1.50 -5.83 1.89
N TRP A 80 -2.37 -5.53 2.87
CA TRP A 80 -2.71 -4.13 3.18
C TRP A 80 -1.50 -3.31 3.62
N THR A 81 -0.62 -3.90 4.43
CA THR A 81 0.62 -3.25 4.87
C THR A 81 1.46 -2.87 3.66
N MET A 82 1.74 -3.83 2.76
CA MET A 82 2.56 -3.56 1.58
C MET A 82 1.87 -2.59 0.61
N LEU A 83 0.55 -2.68 0.42
CA LEU A 83 -0.21 -1.77 -0.42
C LEU A 83 -0.20 -0.33 0.10
N MET A 84 -0.52 -0.14 1.39
CA MET A 84 -0.68 1.20 1.97
C MET A 84 0.66 1.84 2.31
N HIS A 85 1.61 1.07 2.86
CA HIS A 85 2.90 1.58 3.32
C HIS A 85 3.98 1.49 2.23
N SER A 86 4.19 0.32 1.63
CA SER A 86 5.31 0.09 0.70
C SER A 86 5.01 0.65 -0.69
N LEU A 87 3.81 0.45 -1.22
CA LEU A 87 3.33 1.07 -2.47
C LEU A 87 2.77 2.49 -2.25
N LYS A 88 2.88 3.00 -1.02
CA LYS A 88 2.62 4.38 -0.62
C LYS A 88 1.17 4.86 -0.75
N LEU A 89 0.21 3.97 -1.02
CA LEU A 89 -1.19 4.33 -1.28
C LEU A 89 -1.87 5.01 -0.08
N GLY A 90 -1.41 4.72 1.15
CA GLY A 90 -1.91 5.35 2.39
C GLY A 90 -0.84 6.06 3.21
N TYR A 91 0.36 6.26 2.66
CA TYR A 91 1.56 6.64 3.42
C TYR A 91 1.40 7.93 4.23
N PHE A 92 1.00 9.03 3.60
CA PHE A 92 0.82 10.33 4.26
C PHE A 92 -0.36 10.33 5.24
N VAL A 93 -1.41 9.58 4.92
CA VAL A 93 -2.56 9.39 5.83
C VAL A 93 -2.09 8.69 7.11
N MET A 94 -1.41 7.54 6.99
CA MET A 94 -0.91 6.80 8.14
C MET A 94 0.10 7.60 8.96
N LEU A 95 0.98 8.36 8.30
CA LEU A 95 1.94 9.24 8.96
C LEU A 95 1.24 10.33 9.77
N TYR A 96 0.24 10.98 9.17
CA TYR A 96 -0.56 12.00 9.85
C TYR A 96 -1.31 11.41 11.04
N LEU A 97 -1.99 10.28 10.87
CA LEU A 97 -2.75 9.65 11.96
C LEU A 97 -1.84 9.26 13.13
N TYR A 98 -0.64 8.76 12.86
CA TYR A 98 0.34 8.44 13.89
C TYR A 98 0.85 9.68 14.62
N ASP A 99 1.40 10.65 13.89
CA ASP A 99 2.07 11.80 14.49
C ASP A 99 1.07 12.79 15.13
N ARG A 100 -0.06 13.05 14.45
CA ARG A 100 -1.04 14.05 14.88
C ARG A 100 -2.04 13.51 15.89
N LEU A 101 -2.46 12.25 15.73
CA LEU A 101 -3.57 11.67 16.49
C LEU A 101 -3.15 10.47 17.36
N GLY A 102 -1.87 10.08 17.36
CA GLY A 102 -1.36 8.96 18.15
C GLY A 102 -1.86 7.58 17.70
N VAL A 103 -2.42 7.46 16.50
CA VAL A 103 -2.97 6.20 15.97
C VAL A 103 -1.83 5.34 15.41
N LYS A 104 -1.64 4.13 15.93
CA LYS A 104 -0.65 3.21 15.37
C LYS A 104 -1.06 2.80 13.97
N GLN A 105 -0.11 2.77 13.04
CA GLN A 105 -0.37 2.37 11.65
C GLN A 105 -0.98 0.96 11.58
N ALA A 106 -0.48 0.04 12.43
CA ALA A 106 -1.00 -1.33 12.53
C ALA A 106 -2.50 -1.38 12.91
N ASP A 107 -3.01 -0.43 13.71
CA ASP A 107 -4.42 -0.44 14.11
C ASP A 107 -5.33 -0.10 12.92
N LEU A 108 -4.91 0.84 12.06
CA LEU A 108 -5.64 1.15 10.83
C LEU A 108 -5.54 -0.01 9.83
N LEU A 109 -4.34 -0.57 9.64
CA LEU A 109 -4.12 -1.68 8.70
C LEU A 109 -4.92 -2.93 9.11
N ALA A 110 -4.98 -3.23 10.40
CA ALA A 110 -5.83 -4.30 10.94
C ALA A 110 -7.31 -4.00 10.70
N HIS A 111 -7.76 -2.75 10.92
CA HIS A 111 -9.13 -2.37 10.65
C HIS A 111 -9.52 -2.51 9.17
N LEU A 112 -8.62 -2.17 8.24
CA LEU A 112 -8.82 -2.39 6.81
C LEU A 112 -8.92 -3.89 6.49
N GLY A 113 -8.02 -4.70 7.06
CA GLY A 113 -8.02 -6.15 6.86
C GLY A 113 -9.23 -6.87 7.45
N ASP A 114 -9.74 -6.43 8.60
CA ASP A 114 -10.95 -6.99 9.21
C ASP A 114 -12.22 -6.69 8.37
N GLY A 115 -12.16 -5.72 7.44
CA GLY A 115 -13.20 -5.49 6.44
C GLY A 115 -14.55 -5.01 6.98
N ALA A 116 -14.62 -4.59 8.25
CA ALA A 116 -15.83 -4.11 8.90
C ALA A 116 -16.15 -2.66 8.49
N PHE A 117 -16.50 -2.47 7.22
CA PHE A 117 -16.91 -1.19 6.66
C PHE A 117 -18.43 -0.99 6.80
N ALA A 118 -18.87 0.25 7.01
CA ALA A 118 -20.30 0.57 7.02
C ALA A 118 -20.90 0.32 5.62
N SER A 119 -22.12 -0.21 5.51
CA SER A 119 -22.72 -0.78 4.29
C SER A 119 -22.89 0.14 3.05
N ARG A 120 -22.42 1.40 3.09
CA ARG A 120 -22.32 2.33 1.95
C ARG A 120 -20.92 2.93 1.75
N ALA A 121 -20.00 2.75 2.68
CA ALA A 121 -18.61 3.20 2.59
C ALA A 121 -17.71 1.97 2.38
N GLY A 122 -16.70 2.08 1.51
CA GLY A 122 -15.74 0.99 1.34
C GLY A 122 -16.19 -0.14 0.42
N SER A 123 -17.01 0.12 -0.61
CA SER A 123 -17.38 -0.90 -1.59
C SER A 123 -16.18 -1.40 -2.40
N LEU A 124 -15.28 -0.50 -2.81
CA LEU A 124 -14.02 -0.84 -3.46
C LEU A 124 -13.04 -1.45 -2.45
N LEU A 125 -12.96 -0.93 -1.22
CA LEU A 125 -12.15 -1.53 -0.16
C LEU A 125 -12.59 -2.96 0.18
N ALA A 126 -13.91 -3.21 0.26
CA ALA A 126 -14.48 -4.53 0.47
C ALA A 126 -14.21 -5.46 -0.71
N ALA A 127 -14.28 -4.94 -1.94
CA ALA A 127 -13.93 -5.71 -3.13
C ALA A 127 -12.46 -6.15 -3.12
N GLU A 128 -11.54 -5.29 -2.67
CA GLU A 128 -10.13 -5.65 -2.54
C GLU A 128 -9.89 -6.68 -1.42
N ASN A 129 -10.61 -6.58 -0.28
CA ASN A 129 -10.60 -7.65 0.73
C ASN A 129 -11.11 -8.99 0.17
N ALA A 130 -12.20 -8.96 -0.59
CA ALA A 130 -12.71 -10.18 -1.23
C ALA A 130 -11.72 -10.75 -2.26
N ALA A 131 -10.99 -9.90 -2.98
CA ALA A 131 -9.95 -10.33 -3.90
C ALA A 131 -8.76 -10.96 -3.16
N PHE A 132 -8.37 -10.42 -2.01
CA PHE A 132 -7.36 -11.02 -1.13
C PHE A 132 -7.81 -12.39 -0.61
N GLU A 133 -9.00 -12.50 -0.04
CA GLU A 133 -9.53 -13.78 0.47
C GLU A 133 -9.65 -14.83 -0.64
N SER A 134 -10.09 -14.43 -1.85
CA SER A 134 -10.13 -15.30 -3.03
C SER A 134 -8.73 -15.79 -3.44
N MET A 135 -7.71 -14.94 -3.38
CA MET A 135 -6.33 -15.35 -3.63
C MET A 135 -5.84 -16.35 -2.56
N ILE A 136 -6.18 -16.13 -1.29
CA ILE A 136 -5.87 -17.07 -0.21
C ILE A 136 -6.52 -18.44 -0.47
N ASP A 137 -7.79 -18.46 -0.88
CA ASP A 137 -8.48 -19.72 -1.21
C ASP A 137 -7.80 -20.46 -2.36
N ARG A 138 -7.36 -19.73 -3.39
CA ARG A 138 -6.58 -20.29 -4.50
C ARG A 138 -5.24 -20.86 -4.03
N ILE A 139 -4.51 -20.14 -3.18
CA ILE A 139 -3.25 -20.61 -2.59
C ILE A 139 -3.49 -21.89 -1.79
N LEU A 140 -4.53 -21.92 -0.95
CA LEU A 140 -4.89 -23.10 -0.16
C LEU A 140 -5.41 -24.27 -1.02
N SER A 141 -5.85 -24.02 -2.26
CA SER A 141 -6.17 -25.07 -3.23
C SER A 141 -4.96 -25.52 -4.07
N GLY A 142 -3.75 -25.01 -3.78
CA GLY A 142 -2.51 -25.38 -4.45
C GLY A 142 -2.12 -24.51 -5.66
N ALA A 143 -2.86 -23.44 -5.94
CA ALA A 143 -2.46 -22.48 -6.97
C ALA A 143 -1.30 -21.59 -6.47
N GLY A 144 -0.51 -21.07 -7.39
CA GLY A 144 0.58 -20.15 -7.05
C GLY A 144 0.07 -18.76 -6.65
N ARG A 145 0.97 -17.99 -6.02
CA ARG A 145 0.70 -16.66 -5.46
C ARG A 145 0.71 -15.51 -6.48
N GLY A 146 1.05 -15.79 -7.75
CA GLY A 146 1.17 -14.79 -8.80
C GLY A 146 -0.17 -14.36 -9.36
N TYR A 147 -0.38 -13.05 -9.52
CA TYR A 147 -1.58 -12.50 -10.13
C TYR A 147 -1.32 -12.17 -11.60
N ASP A 148 -2.04 -12.81 -12.51
CA ASP A 148 -2.07 -12.41 -13.92
C ASP A 148 -3.12 -11.31 -14.12
N LEU A 149 -2.66 -10.13 -14.54
CA LEU A 149 -3.51 -8.96 -14.75
C LEU A 149 -3.50 -8.57 -16.25
N PRO A 150 -4.56 -8.89 -17.00
CA PRO A 150 -4.61 -8.61 -18.44
C PRO A 150 -4.36 -7.13 -18.77
N GLY A 151 -3.48 -6.90 -19.75
CA GLY A 151 -3.11 -5.55 -20.19
C GLY A 151 -1.97 -4.88 -19.40
N TYR A 152 -1.41 -5.57 -18.41
CA TYR A 152 -0.28 -5.09 -17.61
C TYR A 152 1.00 -5.90 -17.83
N GLY A 153 1.36 -6.12 -19.09
CA GLY A 153 2.67 -6.67 -19.49
C GLY A 153 2.80 -8.19 -19.53
N GLY A 154 1.74 -8.95 -19.24
CA GLY A 154 1.75 -10.42 -19.40
C GLY A 154 2.72 -11.16 -18.44
N ILE A 155 2.95 -10.58 -17.27
CA ILE A 155 3.77 -11.15 -16.19
C ILE A 155 2.93 -11.40 -14.94
N TYR A 156 3.41 -12.25 -14.05
CA TYR A 156 2.81 -12.36 -12.71
C TYR A 156 3.17 -11.16 -11.85
N TRP A 157 2.17 -10.52 -11.28
CA TRP A 157 2.31 -9.45 -10.29
C TRP A 157 2.16 -10.00 -8.88
N ASP A 158 2.84 -9.37 -7.90
CA ASP A 158 2.50 -9.61 -6.49
C ASP A 158 1.05 -9.15 -6.22
N VAL A 159 0.42 -9.72 -5.21
CA VAL A 159 -1.02 -9.52 -4.94
C VAL A 159 -1.34 -8.06 -4.63
N GLU A 160 -0.50 -7.40 -3.84
CA GLU A 160 -0.63 -5.97 -3.53
C GLU A 160 -0.34 -5.06 -4.73
N GLU A 161 0.50 -5.50 -5.67
CA GLU A 161 0.80 -4.75 -6.89
C GLU A 161 -0.39 -4.79 -7.84
N ALA A 162 -0.99 -5.98 -8.00
CA ALA A 162 -2.22 -6.13 -8.75
C ALA A 162 -3.37 -5.32 -8.11
N ALA A 163 -3.46 -5.27 -6.78
CA ALA A 163 -4.43 -4.43 -6.07
C ALA A 163 -4.19 -2.94 -6.35
N PHE A 164 -2.94 -2.46 -6.27
CA PHE A 164 -2.61 -1.09 -6.64
C PHE A 164 -3.06 -0.76 -8.07
N LEU A 165 -2.73 -1.62 -9.04
CA LEU A 165 -3.06 -1.42 -10.46
C LEU A 165 -4.58 -1.40 -10.72
N ARG A 166 -5.37 -2.17 -9.96
CA ARG A 166 -6.84 -2.08 -10.00
C ARG A 166 -7.34 -0.79 -9.36
N ILE A 167 -6.83 -0.45 -8.18
CA ILE A 167 -7.28 0.73 -7.41
C ILE A 167 -7.03 2.02 -8.18
N VAL A 168 -5.89 2.17 -8.86
CA VAL A 168 -5.59 3.41 -9.60
C VAL A 168 -6.56 3.71 -10.73
N GLU A 169 -7.29 2.71 -11.22
CA GLU A 169 -8.35 2.89 -12.22
C GLU A 169 -9.59 3.59 -11.64
N ARG A 170 -9.78 3.54 -10.32
CA ARG A 170 -10.89 4.15 -9.56
C ARG A 170 -10.37 4.94 -8.36
N ILE A 171 -9.24 5.61 -8.53
CA ILE A 171 -8.46 6.18 -7.43
C ILE A 171 -9.22 7.23 -6.60
N ASP A 172 -10.08 8.03 -7.23
CA ASP A 172 -10.86 9.06 -6.54
C ASP A 172 -11.95 8.46 -5.66
N GLU A 173 -12.58 7.38 -6.14
CA GLU A 173 -13.53 6.59 -5.36
C GLU A 173 -12.83 5.91 -4.18
N PHE A 174 -11.67 5.30 -4.41
CA PHE A 174 -10.86 4.70 -3.35
C PHE A 174 -10.57 5.70 -2.22
N TYR A 175 -10.12 6.92 -2.54
CA TYR A 175 -9.81 7.89 -1.49
C TYR A 175 -11.05 8.49 -0.83
N SER A 176 -12.17 8.60 -1.55
CA SER A 176 -13.45 8.97 -0.94
C SER A 176 -13.88 7.93 0.09
N GLU A 177 -13.82 6.65 -0.27
CA GLU A 177 -14.16 5.55 0.64
C GLU A 177 -13.19 5.43 1.82
N LEU A 178 -11.89 5.49 1.56
CA LEU A 178 -10.87 5.41 2.60
C LEU A 178 -10.99 6.59 3.59
N HIS A 179 -11.34 7.78 3.11
CA HIS A 179 -11.59 8.93 3.97
C HIS A 179 -12.76 8.68 4.92
N ASP A 180 -13.88 8.15 4.41
CA ASP A 180 -15.04 7.83 5.23
C ASP A 180 -14.77 6.69 6.22
N VAL A 181 -14.03 5.66 5.80
CA VAL A 181 -13.57 4.57 6.69
C VAL A 181 -12.67 5.10 7.80
N VAL A 182 -11.68 5.94 7.49
CA VAL A 182 -10.79 6.54 8.51
C VAL A 182 -11.59 7.41 9.48
N ARG A 183 -12.53 8.20 8.99
CA ARG A 183 -13.42 9.01 9.86
C ARG A 183 -14.26 8.13 10.79
N GLY A 184 -14.82 7.04 10.27
CA GLY A 184 -15.57 6.06 11.06
C GLY A 184 -14.69 5.40 12.12
N PHE A 185 -13.49 4.97 11.73
CA PHE A 185 -12.48 4.39 12.61
C PHE A 185 -12.11 5.30 13.78
N LEU A 186 -11.87 6.59 13.51
CA LEU A 186 -11.53 7.59 14.53
C LEU A 186 -12.72 7.86 15.46
N THR A 187 -13.91 8.04 14.89
CA THR A 187 -15.15 8.32 15.65
C THR A 187 -15.50 7.16 16.58
N ALA A 188 -15.42 5.92 16.09
CA ALA A 188 -15.69 4.72 16.89
C ALA A 188 -14.73 4.55 18.07
N ARG A 189 -13.53 5.16 18.01
CA ARG A 189 -12.52 5.14 19.07
C ARG A 189 -12.54 6.39 19.95
N GLY A 190 -13.46 7.33 19.71
CA GLY A 190 -13.53 8.59 20.46
C GLY A 190 -12.33 9.51 20.23
N ILE A 191 -11.60 9.34 19.13
CA ILE A 191 -10.43 10.16 18.81
C ILE A 191 -10.91 11.45 18.15
N ALA A 192 -10.62 12.59 18.78
CA ALA A 192 -10.95 13.90 18.22
C ALA A 192 -10.03 14.23 17.03
N PHE A 193 -10.60 14.79 15.96
CA PHE A 193 -9.85 15.21 14.77
C PHE A 193 -10.49 16.41 14.09
N ASP A 194 -9.67 17.25 13.45
CA ASP A 194 -10.14 18.32 12.57
C ASP A 194 -10.52 17.73 11.21
N ARG A 195 -11.79 17.91 10.82
CA ARG A 195 -12.35 17.37 9.57
C ARG A 195 -11.72 18.00 8.32
N MET A 196 -11.39 19.29 8.37
CA MET A 196 -10.78 20.00 7.25
C MET A 196 -9.32 19.61 7.11
N GLU A 197 -8.60 19.48 8.23
CA GLU A 197 -7.22 19.00 8.24
C GLU A 197 -7.12 17.58 7.65
N LEU A 198 -7.99 16.66 8.09
CA LEU A 198 -8.04 15.30 7.56
C LEU A 198 -8.35 15.28 6.05
N ALA A 199 -9.32 16.08 5.60
CA ALA A 199 -9.66 16.17 4.17
C ALA A 199 -8.48 16.68 3.32
N GLU A 200 -7.72 17.66 3.80
CA GLU A 200 -6.53 18.15 3.12
C GLU A 200 -5.40 17.09 3.07
N VAL A 201 -5.22 16.29 4.13
CA VAL A 201 -4.28 15.17 4.15
C VAL A 201 -4.63 14.15 3.06
N PHE A 202 -5.90 13.79 2.93
CA PHE A 202 -6.38 12.87 1.89
C PHE A 202 -6.18 13.43 0.48
N ARG A 203 -6.48 14.73 0.28
CA ARG A 203 -6.21 15.41 -0.98
C ARG A 203 -4.73 15.42 -1.32
N TYR A 204 -3.85 15.70 -0.34
CA TYR A 204 -2.41 15.64 -0.53
C TYR A 204 -1.96 14.21 -0.90
N GLN A 205 -2.39 13.20 -0.15
CA GLN A 205 -2.12 11.80 -0.42
C GLN A 205 -2.50 11.41 -1.86
N ARG A 206 -3.71 11.74 -2.30
CA ARG A 206 -4.19 11.46 -3.66
C ARG A 206 -3.34 12.11 -4.74
N LEU A 207 -2.95 13.37 -4.56
CA LEU A 207 -2.12 14.09 -5.54
C LEU A 207 -0.71 13.52 -5.67
N ARG A 208 -0.24 12.82 -4.64
CA ARG A 208 1.07 12.17 -4.64
C ARG A 208 1.06 10.80 -5.31
N ILE A 209 -0.09 10.21 -5.63
CA ILE A 209 -0.16 8.92 -6.34
C ILE A 209 -0.25 9.14 -7.85
N PRO A 210 0.65 8.52 -8.65
CA PRO A 210 0.62 8.64 -10.09
C PRO A 210 -0.59 7.93 -10.70
N THR A 211 -1.09 8.48 -11.80
CA THR A 211 -2.23 7.97 -12.57
C THR A 211 -1.82 7.77 -14.03
N ARG A 212 -2.57 6.97 -14.79
CA ARG A 212 -2.28 6.70 -16.22
C ARG A 212 -2.43 7.92 -17.13
N HIS A 213 -3.21 8.90 -16.68
CA HIS A 213 -3.43 10.18 -17.35
C HIS A 213 -2.98 11.31 -16.44
N LEU A 214 -2.40 12.35 -17.03
CA LEU A 214 -2.10 13.58 -16.31
C LEU A 214 -3.39 14.20 -15.78
N SER A 215 -3.48 14.34 -14.46
CA SER A 215 -4.60 15.05 -13.82
C SER A 215 -4.21 16.50 -13.57
N ALA A 216 -4.92 17.44 -14.19
CA ALA A 216 -4.87 18.85 -13.81
C ALA A 216 -5.74 19.07 -12.55
N PRO A 217 -5.42 20.09 -11.72
CA PRO A 217 -4.34 21.06 -11.86
C PRO A 217 -2.99 20.55 -11.31
N LEU A 218 -1.89 20.94 -11.97
CA LEU A 218 -0.52 20.66 -11.50
C LEU A 218 -0.05 21.61 -10.40
N LYS A 219 -0.80 22.68 -10.12
CA LYS A 219 -0.58 23.59 -9.01
C LYS A 219 -1.80 23.59 -8.10
N VAL A 220 -1.59 23.30 -6.82
CA VAL A 220 -2.66 23.07 -5.86
C VAL A 220 -2.37 23.80 -4.55
N GLY A 221 -3.30 24.66 -4.12
CA GLY A 221 -3.22 25.35 -2.83
C GLY A 221 -3.75 24.50 -1.67
N PHE A 222 -3.07 24.61 -0.53
CA PHE A 222 -3.45 24.07 0.77
C PHE A 222 -3.48 25.20 1.80
N SER A 223 -4.39 25.11 2.76
CA SER A 223 -4.54 26.08 3.85
C SER A 223 -3.51 25.89 4.99
N ARG A 224 -2.83 24.74 4.99
CA ARG A 224 -1.80 24.35 5.97
C ARG A 224 -0.49 24.00 5.27
N ASN A 225 0.60 23.97 6.03
CA ASN A 225 1.93 23.61 5.53
C ASN A 225 2.12 22.08 5.36
N LEU A 226 1.10 21.36 4.88
CA LEU A 226 1.13 19.90 4.72
C LEU A 226 2.36 19.40 3.95
N PRO A 227 2.76 19.99 2.81
CA PRO A 227 3.96 19.57 2.09
C PRO A 227 5.24 19.67 2.92
N GLU A 228 5.45 20.79 3.61
CA GLU A 228 6.61 20.99 4.49
C GLU A 228 6.59 20.05 5.69
N TYR A 229 5.43 19.92 6.33
CA TYR A 229 5.20 19.01 7.44
C TYR A 229 5.61 17.58 7.07
N PHE A 230 5.14 17.07 5.94
CA PHE A 230 5.50 15.72 5.47
C PHE A 230 6.97 15.63 5.01
N ALA A 231 7.50 16.64 4.33
CA ALA A 231 8.86 16.63 3.80
C ALA A 231 9.93 16.68 4.90
N THR A 232 9.63 17.34 6.02
CA THR A 232 10.56 17.51 7.14
C THR A 232 10.36 16.47 8.24
N ARG A 233 9.33 15.61 8.15
CA ARG A 233 8.88 14.77 9.25
C ARG A 233 9.97 13.91 9.89
N PHE A 234 10.84 13.34 9.05
CA PHE A 234 11.94 12.48 9.46
C PHE A 234 13.31 13.18 9.44
N SER A 235 13.32 14.48 9.14
CA SER A 235 14.55 15.29 9.24
C SER A 235 14.93 15.55 10.70
N SER A 236 16.14 16.06 10.92
CA SER A 236 16.61 16.50 12.25
C SER A 236 15.84 17.71 12.81
N ALA A 237 15.06 18.41 11.99
CA ALA A 237 14.30 19.59 12.37
C ALA A 237 12.87 19.53 11.80
N PRO A 238 12.03 18.60 12.29
CA PRO A 238 10.69 18.45 11.76
C PRO A 238 9.82 19.66 12.07
N ARG A 239 9.05 20.08 11.06
CA ARG A 239 8.12 21.21 11.20
C ARG A 239 6.75 20.69 11.67
N PRO A 240 6.11 21.34 12.67
CA PRO A 240 4.75 21.00 13.04
C PRO A 240 3.78 21.38 11.93
N LEU A 241 2.64 20.68 11.88
CA LEU A 241 1.53 21.04 11.02
C LEU A 241 0.83 22.29 11.58
N VAL A 242 0.84 23.37 10.80
CA VAL A 242 0.32 24.69 11.18
C VAL A 242 -0.51 25.29 10.03
N PRO A 243 -1.44 26.23 10.32
CA PRO A 243 -2.29 26.88 9.32
C PRO A 243 -1.54 27.95 8.52
N VAL A 244 -0.43 27.57 7.88
CA VAL A 244 0.33 28.41 6.96
C VAL A 244 0.06 27.93 5.53
N PRO A 245 -0.61 28.74 4.68
CA PRO A 245 -0.95 28.32 3.33
C PRO A 245 0.27 28.02 2.46
N GLN A 246 0.21 26.92 1.70
CA GLN A 246 1.24 26.51 0.76
C GLN A 246 0.66 26.11 -0.60
N ILE A 247 1.41 26.40 -1.66
CA ILE A 247 1.13 25.88 -3.00
C ILE A 247 2.05 24.68 -3.25
N VAL A 248 1.48 23.60 -3.75
CA VAL A 248 2.20 22.45 -4.28
C VAL A 248 2.22 22.52 -5.79
N THR A 249 3.40 22.37 -6.39
CA THR A 249 3.59 22.12 -7.83
C THR A 249 3.99 20.66 -8.04
N LEU A 250 3.26 19.96 -8.89
CA LEU A 250 3.44 18.54 -9.19
C LEU A 250 4.23 18.36 -10.49
N ASP A 251 5.27 17.54 -10.43
CA ASP A 251 6.04 17.09 -11.59
C ASP A 251 5.58 15.66 -11.94
N ALA A 252 4.37 15.56 -12.52
CA ALA A 252 3.72 14.30 -12.88
C ALA A 252 4.02 13.87 -14.33
N VAL A 253 4.07 12.56 -14.57
CA VAL A 253 4.29 11.96 -15.89
C VAL A 253 2.95 11.57 -16.49
N ASP A 254 2.72 11.92 -17.76
CA ASP A 254 1.60 11.39 -18.54
C ASP A 254 2.00 10.06 -19.20
N PHE A 255 1.24 9.02 -18.92
CA PHE A 255 1.42 7.71 -19.55
C PHE A 255 0.50 7.54 -20.77
N ALA A 256 -0.29 8.56 -21.13
CA ALA A 256 -1.23 8.55 -22.24
C ALA A 256 -2.18 7.34 -22.20
N GLY A 257 -2.54 6.88 -21.00
CA GLY A 257 -3.39 5.71 -20.79
C GLY A 257 -2.69 4.35 -20.94
N ASN A 258 -1.40 4.30 -21.29
CA ASN A 258 -0.66 3.04 -21.49
C ASN A 258 -0.47 2.29 -20.16
N ARG A 259 -1.25 1.22 -19.98
CA ARG A 259 -1.25 0.37 -18.78
C ARG A 259 0.08 -0.32 -18.51
N GLU A 260 0.66 -0.95 -19.53
CA GLU A 260 1.91 -1.68 -19.39
C GLU A 260 3.06 -0.74 -18.99
N ARG A 261 3.19 0.38 -19.71
CA ARG A 261 4.20 1.40 -19.40
C ARG A 261 4.01 1.93 -17.98
N PHE A 262 2.78 2.25 -17.61
CA PHE A 262 2.44 2.74 -16.27
C PHE A 262 2.85 1.73 -15.19
N ALA A 263 2.44 0.46 -15.30
CA ALA A 263 2.76 -0.55 -14.30
C ALA A 263 4.26 -0.82 -14.21
N ARG A 264 4.94 -0.87 -15.35
CA ARG A 264 6.39 -1.10 -15.39
C ARG A 264 7.18 0.04 -14.76
N GLU A 265 6.91 1.29 -15.14
CA GLU A 265 7.65 2.46 -14.65
C GLU A 265 7.26 2.80 -13.20
N THR A 266 5.98 2.66 -12.84
CA THR A 266 5.48 3.04 -11.51
C THR A 266 5.71 1.94 -10.49
N ILE A 267 5.36 0.69 -10.80
CA ILE A 267 5.36 -0.40 -9.82
C ILE A 267 6.64 -1.21 -9.91
N LEU A 268 6.89 -1.85 -11.06
CA LEU A 268 8.01 -2.79 -11.19
C LEU A 268 9.36 -2.10 -10.95
N TRP A 269 9.57 -0.93 -11.56
CA TRP A 269 10.79 -0.14 -11.38
C TRP A 269 10.68 0.84 -10.21
N GLY A 270 9.50 1.45 -10.03
CA GLY A 270 9.32 2.51 -9.05
C GLY A 270 9.34 2.05 -7.60
N ARG A 271 8.90 0.81 -7.33
CA ARG A 271 8.96 0.22 -5.98
C ARG A 271 10.39 0.16 -5.45
N LYS A 272 11.39 -0.15 -6.30
CA LYS A 272 12.81 -0.24 -5.90
C LYS A 272 13.57 1.08 -6.00
N SER A 273 13.09 2.04 -6.79
CA SER A 273 13.80 3.31 -7.07
C SER A 273 13.25 4.52 -6.31
N GLY A 274 12.16 4.34 -5.54
CA GLY A 274 11.54 5.41 -4.75
C GLY A 274 10.74 6.40 -5.60
N THR A 275 10.33 6.01 -6.80
CA THR A 275 9.52 6.84 -7.72
C THR A 275 8.03 6.51 -7.70
N MET A 276 7.57 5.76 -6.70
CA MET A 276 6.16 5.42 -6.45
C MET A 276 5.26 6.65 -6.22
N LEU A 277 5.85 7.78 -5.86
CA LEU A 277 5.15 9.04 -5.61
C LEU A 277 5.46 10.05 -6.71
N VAL A 278 4.42 10.78 -7.12
CA VAL A 278 4.56 11.99 -7.93
C VAL A 278 5.48 12.97 -7.19
N ARG A 279 6.49 13.49 -7.89
CA ARG A 279 7.39 14.49 -7.35
C ARG A 279 6.62 15.79 -7.12
N ALA A 280 6.86 16.42 -5.98
CA ALA A 280 6.17 17.62 -5.57
C ALA A 280 7.18 18.64 -5.03
N ARG A 281 7.01 19.89 -5.43
CA ARG A 281 7.68 21.07 -4.88
C ARG A 281 6.64 21.93 -4.18
N TYR A 282 7.03 22.68 -3.16
CA TYR A 282 6.10 23.55 -2.45
C TYR A 282 6.70 24.92 -2.19
N GLU A 283 5.81 25.91 -2.12
CA GLU A 283 6.12 27.31 -1.84
C GLU A 283 5.14 27.80 -0.78
N SER A 284 5.65 28.51 0.24
CA SER A 284 4.80 29.19 1.23
C SER A 284 4.25 30.47 0.63
N LEU A 285 2.95 30.72 0.83
CA LEU A 285 2.32 31.96 0.37
C LEU A 285 2.63 33.15 1.28
N GLU A 286 3.22 32.91 2.45
CA GLU A 286 3.72 33.92 3.37
C GLU A 286 5.21 33.70 3.66
N PHE A 287 6.05 34.55 3.06
CA PHE A 287 7.27 35.18 3.60
C PHE A 287 7.78 36.17 2.54
N PRO A 288 7.40 37.47 2.56
CA PRO A 288 8.38 38.49 2.22
C PRO A 288 9.53 38.29 3.21
N ALA A 289 10.76 38.27 2.73
CA ALA A 289 11.92 38.29 3.61
C ALA A 289 11.71 39.37 4.67
N LEU A 290 11.81 39.01 5.96
CA LEU A 290 12.26 39.98 6.93
C LEU A 290 13.59 40.49 6.36
N ALA A 291 13.59 41.77 5.97
CA ALA A 291 14.77 42.48 5.51
C ALA A 291 15.90 42.18 6.51
N ALA A 292 16.95 41.52 6.01
CA ALA A 292 18.22 41.52 6.69
C ALA A 292 18.83 42.90 6.42
N GLU A 293 18.98 43.65 7.51
CA GLU A 293 19.74 44.89 7.75
C GLU A 293 20.31 45.66 6.56
#